data_AF-X6MAP6-F1
#
_entry.id   AF-X6MAP6-F1
#
_cell.length_a   1.000
_cell.length_b   1.000
_cell.length_c   1.000
_cell.angle_alpha   90.00
_cell.angle_beta   90.00
_cell.angle_gamma   90.00
#
_symmetry.space_group_name_H-M   'P 1'
#
loop_
_entity.id
_entity.type
_entity.pdbx_description
1 polymer ?
#
loop_
_entity_poly.entity_id
_entity_poly.type
_entity_poly.pdbx_seq_one_letter_code
_entity_poly.pdbx_strand_id
1 'polypeptide(L)'
;MINVQIILPDNDDMKGDDDSNDLRTLQVDVERNKALIHWWFYPASYDEWIESSLVEGDAMDFSNPSDAWRLGERFINDLERYNEWMVEFDYEIVEDDPDSEDTAAEGNNSQPTTSTLIASSPFDKSLTTTITATTTTIANNNNNAN
;
A
#
# COMPACT_ATOMS: atom_id res chain seq x y z
N MET A 1 -15.86 11.86 8.57
CA MET A 1 -15.58 10.41 8.60
C MET A 1 -14.12 10.25 8.97
N ILE A 2 -13.79 9.30 9.84
CA ILE A 2 -12.39 8.95 10.13
C ILE A 2 -12.02 7.90 9.09
N ASN A 3 -10.99 8.15 8.29
CA ASN A 3 -10.40 7.12 7.44
C ASN A 3 -9.42 6.31 8.32
N VAL A 4 -9.58 4.99 8.35
CA VAL A 4 -8.78 4.09 9.18
C VAL A 4 -7.88 3.27 8.27
N GLN A 5 -6.59 3.27 8.58
CA GLN A 5 -5.57 2.45 7.89
C GLN A 5 -4.93 1.49 8.91
N ILE A 6 -4.86 0.23 8.53
CA ILE A 6 -4.26 -0.86 9.29
C ILE A 6 -2.94 -1.24 8.61
N ILE A 7 -1.81 -1.10 9.29
CA ILE A 7 -0.51 -1.51 8.75
C ILE A 7 -0.20 -2.95 9.18
N LEU A 8 0.13 -3.79 8.20
CA LEU A 8 0.47 -5.21 8.32
C LEU A 8 1.88 -5.46 7.75
N PRO A 9 2.57 -6.54 8.15
CA PRO A 9 3.87 -6.90 7.56
C PRO A 9 3.79 -7.09 6.04
N ASP A 10 4.83 -6.68 5.32
CA ASP A 10 4.93 -6.81 3.87
C ASP A 10 4.77 -8.26 3.40
N ASN A 11 3.94 -8.46 2.36
CA ASN A 11 3.86 -9.73 1.62
C ASN A 11 5.06 -9.88 0.67
N ASP A 12 5.19 -11.02 -0.01
CA ASP A 12 6.32 -11.26 -0.90
C ASP A 12 6.33 -10.34 -2.13
N ASP A 13 5.16 -9.87 -2.58
CA ASP A 13 5.03 -8.90 -3.67
C ASP A 13 5.61 -7.51 -3.29
N MET A 14 5.63 -7.18 -2.01
CA MET A 14 6.17 -5.92 -1.48
C MET A 14 7.67 -5.97 -1.15
N LYS A 15 8.28 -7.16 -1.16
CA LYS A 15 9.71 -7.36 -0.80
C LYS A 15 10.68 -7.23 -1.98
N GLY A 16 10.20 -6.92 -3.18
CA GLY A 16 11.03 -6.70 -4.35
C GLY A 16 11.88 -5.43 -4.24
N ASP A 17 13.13 -5.49 -4.69
CA ASP A 17 13.93 -4.29 -4.93
C ASP A 17 13.24 -3.47 -6.03
N ASP A 18 12.69 -2.34 -5.61
CA ASP A 18 11.81 -1.36 -6.29
C ASP A 18 12.38 -0.72 -7.58
N ASP A 19 12.76 -1.53 -8.55
CA ASP A 19 13.11 -1.07 -9.91
C ASP A 19 12.11 -1.60 -10.96
N SER A 20 10.98 -2.20 -10.55
CA SER A 20 9.96 -2.60 -11.51
C SER A 20 9.30 -1.35 -12.11
N ASN A 21 9.42 -1.20 -13.43
CA ASN A 21 8.78 -0.10 -14.18
C ASN A 21 7.29 -0.39 -14.40
N ASP A 22 6.64 -0.99 -13.40
CA ASP A 22 5.23 -1.31 -13.48
C ASP A 22 4.43 -0.02 -13.39
N LEU A 23 3.45 0.11 -14.27
CA LEU A 23 2.59 1.29 -14.33
C LEU A 23 1.14 0.88 -14.54
N ARG A 24 0.22 1.80 -14.25
CA ARG A 24 -1.19 1.69 -14.61
C ARG A 24 -1.69 2.96 -15.27
N THR A 25 -2.66 2.82 -16.16
CA THR A 25 -3.34 3.95 -16.80
C THR A 25 -4.47 4.45 -15.89
N LEU A 26 -4.40 5.72 -15.49
CA LEU A 26 -5.46 6.38 -14.71
C LEU A 26 -6.52 7.01 -15.60
N GLN A 27 -6.11 7.58 -16.74
CA GLN A 27 -7.01 8.29 -17.65
C GLN A 27 -6.49 8.24 -19.07
N VAL A 28 -7.41 8.17 -20.05
CA VAL A 28 -7.10 8.35 -21.47
C VAL A 28 -7.82 9.58 -22.00
N ASP A 29 -7.06 10.52 -22.57
CA ASP A 29 -7.55 11.67 -23.32
C ASP A 29 -7.41 11.37 -24.82
N VAL A 30 -8.54 10.96 -25.42
CA VAL A 30 -8.61 10.59 -26.84
C VAL A 30 -8.41 11.80 -27.76
N GLU A 31 -8.82 12.99 -27.34
CA GLU A 31 -8.69 14.20 -28.18
C GLU A 31 -7.23 14.65 -28.28
N ARG A 32 -6.47 14.51 -27.19
CA ARG A 32 -5.06 14.90 -27.13
C ARG A 32 -4.07 13.79 -27.44
N ASN A 33 -4.54 12.56 -27.65
CA ASN A 33 -3.70 11.36 -27.80
C ASN A 33 -2.77 11.16 -26.59
N LYS A 34 -3.28 11.41 -25.38
CA LYS A 34 -2.49 11.33 -24.14
C LYS A 34 -3.12 10.37 -23.15
N ALA A 35 -2.30 9.72 -22.35
CA ALA A 35 -2.72 8.92 -21.22
C ALA A 35 -2.01 9.42 -19.96
N LEU A 36 -2.75 9.53 -18.86
CA LEU A 36 -2.20 9.78 -17.53
C LEU A 36 -1.87 8.43 -16.91
N ILE A 37 -0.62 8.25 -16.54
CA ILE A 37 -0.15 7.03 -15.87
C ILE A 37 0.23 7.28 -14.43
N HIS A 38 0.22 6.20 -13.65
CA HIS A 38 0.78 6.13 -12.31
C HIS A 38 1.80 5.00 -12.24
N TRP A 39 2.93 5.27 -11.60
CA TRP A 39 4.00 4.30 -11.37
C TRP A 39 3.79 3.60 -10.04
N TRP A 40 3.81 2.27 -10.03
CA TRP A 40 3.58 1.52 -8.80
C TRP A 40 4.57 1.93 -7.72
N PHE A 41 4.04 2.17 -6.52
CA PHE A 41 4.79 2.58 -5.33
C PHE A 41 5.44 3.96 -5.37
N TYR A 42 5.23 4.73 -6.44
CA TYR A 42 5.58 6.15 -6.46
C TYR A 42 4.39 7.00 -6.00
N PRO A 43 4.63 8.20 -5.47
CA PRO A 43 3.53 9.06 -5.08
C PRO A 43 2.84 9.65 -6.31
N ALA A 44 1.58 10.08 -6.16
CA ALA A 44 0.78 10.62 -7.27
C ALA A 44 1.37 11.89 -7.90
N SER A 45 2.29 12.60 -7.23
CA SER A 45 3.02 13.70 -7.85
C SER A 45 3.95 13.29 -9.00
N TYR A 46 4.25 12.00 -9.14
CA TYR A 46 5.05 11.43 -10.24
C TYR A 46 4.19 10.98 -11.42
N ASP A 47 2.86 11.13 -11.32
CA ASP A 47 1.95 10.85 -12.41
C ASP A 47 2.27 11.73 -13.61
N GLU A 48 2.34 11.13 -14.79
CA GLU A 48 2.72 11.83 -16.01
C GLU A 48 1.78 11.55 -17.17
N TRP A 49 1.63 12.57 -18.03
CA TRP A 49 0.92 12.47 -19.29
C TRP A 49 1.88 12.02 -20.40
N ILE A 50 1.73 10.77 -20.84
CA ILE A 50 2.50 10.21 -21.95
C ILE A 50 1.63 10.01 -23.19
N GLU A 51 2.25 9.73 -24.34
CA GLU A 51 1.49 9.38 -25.56
C GLU A 51 0.66 8.12 -25.31
N SER A 52 -0.62 8.16 -25.65
CA SER A 52 -1.54 7.01 -25.44
C SER A 52 -1.10 5.76 -26.19
N SER A 53 -0.27 5.89 -27.24
CA SER A 53 0.31 4.77 -27.98
C SER A 53 1.41 4.02 -27.23
N LEU A 54 1.92 4.57 -26.12
CA LEU A 54 3.00 3.97 -25.31
C LEU A 54 2.47 3.12 -24.14
N VAL A 55 1.15 3.14 -23.90
CA VAL A 55 0.51 2.35 -22.85
C VAL A 55 -0.37 1.28 -23.47
N GLU A 56 -0.29 0.08 -22.91
CA GLU A 56 -1.17 -1.03 -23.26
C GLU A 56 -2.23 -1.16 -22.16
N GLY A 57 -3.47 -0.75 -22.44
CA GLY A 57 -4.60 -0.94 -21.52
C GLY A 57 -5.55 0.26 -21.43
N ASP A 58 -6.77 -0.02 -20.98
CA ASP A 58 -7.77 1.00 -20.66
C ASP A 58 -7.50 1.63 -19.28
N ALA A 59 -8.16 2.75 -18.99
CA ALA A 59 -8.13 3.34 -17.67
C ALA A 59 -8.67 2.34 -16.63
N MET A 60 -7.90 2.12 -15.57
CA MET A 60 -8.33 1.25 -14.46
C MET A 60 -9.38 1.97 -13.62
N ASP A 61 -10.50 1.29 -13.33
CA ASP A 61 -11.51 1.80 -12.40
C ASP A 61 -11.08 1.46 -10.97
N PHE A 62 -11.05 2.46 -10.09
CA PHE A 62 -10.72 2.28 -8.68
C PHE A 62 -12.01 2.32 -7.86
N SER A 63 -12.38 1.17 -7.30
CA SER A 63 -13.35 1.13 -6.23
C SER A 63 -12.62 1.22 -4.89
N ASN A 64 -12.88 2.27 -4.12
CA ASN A 64 -12.45 2.30 -2.72
C ASN A 64 -13.07 1.11 -1.96
N PRO A 65 -12.32 0.46 -1.06
CA PRO A 65 -12.87 -0.58 -0.21
C PRO A 65 -14.00 0.00 0.66
N SER A 66 -15.01 -0.84 0.95
CA SER A 66 -16.09 -0.48 1.87
C SER A 66 -15.63 -0.37 3.33
N ASP A 67 -14.50 -1.01 3.64
CA ASP A 67 -13.89 -1.11 4.97
C ASP A 67 -12.54 -0.38 5.05
N ALA A 68 -11.87 -0.49 6.20
CA ALA A 68 -10.54 0.09 6.41
C ALA A 68 -9.48 -0.54 5.48
N TRP A 69 -8.56 0.30 4.99
CA TRP A 69 -7.43 -0.17 4.19
C TRP A 69 -6.47 -1.02 5.04
N ARG A 70 -6.04 -2.15 4.49
CA ARG A 70 -5.00 -3.01 5.05
C ARG A 70 -3.76 -2.86 4.17
N LEU A 71 -2.74 -2.20 4.70
CA LEU A 71 -1.58 -1.75 3.93
C LEU A 71 -0.30 -2.44 4.43
N GLY A 72 0.63 -2.72 3.52
CA GLY A 72 1.98 -3.16 3.88
C GLY A 72 2.78 -2.10 4.64
N GLU A 73 3.79 -2.54 5.39
CA GLU A 73 4.76 -1.68 6.07
C GLU A 73 5.50 -0.77 5.08
N ARG A 74 5.70 -1.22 3.84
CA ARG A 74 6.27 -0.43 2.76
C ARG A 74 5.56 0.92 2.56
N PHE A 75 4.25 1.01 2.79
CA PHE A 75 3.48 2.26 2.71
C PHE A 75 4.11 3.36 3.58
N ILE A 76 4.49 3.00 4.82
CA ILE A 76 5.07 3.95 5.78
C ILE A 76 6.50 4.31 5.38
N ASN A 77 7.27 3.34 4.89
CA ASN A 77 8.65 3.57 4.43
C ASN A 77 8.69 4.53 3.24
N ASP A 78 7.82 4.32 2.26
CA ASP A 78 7.75 5.17 1.07
C ASP A 78 7.12 6.54 1.38
N LEU A 79 6.15 6.60 2.31
CA LEU A 79 5.64 7.87 2.83
C LEU A 79 6.76 8.71 3.47
N GLU A 80 7.65 8.10 4.26
CA GLU A 80 8.82 8.79 4.82
C GLU A 80 9.82 9.18 3.72
N ARG A 81 10.12 8.28 2.79
CA ARG A 81 11.09 8.47 1.69
C ARG A 81 10.71 9.62 0.78
N TYR A 82 9.45 9.67 0.35
CA TYR A 82 8.95 10.69 -0.57
C TYR A 82 8.43 11.93 0.16
N ASN A 83 8.17 11.83 1.47
CA ASN A 83 7.53 12.88 2.26
C ASN A 83 6.21 13.35 1.59
N GLU A 84 5.47 12.40 1.05
CA GLU A 84 4.18 12.57 0.38
C GLU A 84 3.25 11.44 0.81
N TRP A 85 1.94 11.69 0.71
CA TRP A 85 0.96 10.64 0.95
C TRP A 85 0.98 9.63 -0.20
N MET A 86 1.12 8.36 0.11
CA MET A 86 1.17 7.30 -0.90
C MET A 86 -0.24 6.88 -1.33
N VAL A 87 -0.36 6.26 -2.50
CA VAL A 87 -1.64 5.73 -2.98
C VAL A 87 -1.91 4.40 -2.31
N GLU A 88 -2.96 4.31 -1.49
CA GLU A 88 -3.23 3.14 -0.66
C GLU A 88 -3.39 1.84 -1.45
N PHE A 89 -4.00 1.91 -2.64
CA PHE A 89 -4.19 0.76 -3.55
C PHE A 89 -2.88 0.06 -3.90
N ASP A 90 -1.76 0.80 -3.95
CA ASP A 90 -0.46 0.26 -4.30
C ASP A 90 0.10 -0.68 -3.23
N TYR A 91 -0.37 -0.53 -1.99
CA TYR A 91 0.13 -1.22 -0.82
C TYR A 91 -0.93 -2.13 -0.20
N GLU A 92 -2.04 -2.37 -0.87
CA GLU A 92 -3.13 -3.17 -0.32
C GLU A 92 -2.70 -4.63 -0.15
N ILE A 93 -2.79 -5.12 1.08
CA ILE A 93 -2.67 -6.55 1.39
C ILE A 93 -4.07 -7.13 1.39
N VAL A 94 -4.39 -7.84 0.32
CA VAL A 94 -5.58 -8.68 0.26
C VAL A 94 -5.28 -9.94 1.08
N GLU A 95 -5.87 -10.05 2.27
CA GLU A 95 -5.81 -11.31 3.02
C GLU A 95 -6.56 -12.36 2.20
N ASP A 96 -5.91 -13.50 1.91
CA ASP A 96 -6.60 -14.68 1.42
C ASP A 96 -7.71 -15.00 2.43
N ASP A 97 -8.96 -14.85 2.01
CA ASP A 97 -10.12 -15.21 2.83
C ASP A 97 -9.92 -16.69 3.24
N PRO A 98 -9.91 -17.05 4.54
CA PRO A 98 -9.68 -18.42 4.97
C PRO A 98 -10.75 -19.41 4.49
N ASP A 99 -11.85 -18.94 3.87
CA ASP A 99 -12.81 -19.76 3.14
C ASP A 99 -12.37 -20.12 1.70
N SER A 100 -11.22 -19.59 1.24
CA SER A 100 -10.51 -20.11 0.07
C SER A 100 -9.63 -21.28 0.51
N GLU A 101 -10.12 -22.50 0.29
CA GLU A 101 -9.38 -23.73 0.57
C GLU A 101 -8.07 -23.77 -0.25
N ASP A 102 -6.96 -23.31 0.33
CA ASP A 102 -5.68 -23.98 0.15
C ASP A 102 -4.76 -23.82 1.38
N THR A 103 -3.89 -24.81 1.54
CA THR A 103 -3.42 -25.32 2.83
C THR A 103 -2.07 -24.78 3.33
N ALA A 104 -1.95 -24.68 4.66
CA ALA A 104 -0.83 -25.13 5.51
C ALA A 104 0.00 -24.09 6.30
N ALA A 105 -0.05 -24.27 7.64
CA ALA A 105 1.01 -24.10 8.67
C ALA A 105 1.55 -22.67 8.93
N GLU A 106 1.87 -22.21 10.15
CA GLU A 106 2.16 -22.84 11.43
C GLU A 106 2.01 -21.76 12.52
N GLY A 107 1.35 -22.08 13.63
CA GLY A 107 1.04 -21.12 14.68
C GLY A 107 2.26 -20.75 15.53
N ASN A 108 2.68 -19.49 15.46
CA ASN A 108 3.61 -18.88 16.42
C ASN A 108 2.89 -17.81 17.24
N ASN A 109 2.81 -18.04 18.55
CA ASN A 109 2.28 -17.11 19.55
C ASN A 109 3.11 -15.82 19.53
N SER A 110 2.66 -14.84 18.76
CA SER A 110 3.30 -13.54 18.65
C SER A 110 2.39 -12.51 19.27
N GLN A 111 2.93 -11.65 20.14
CA GLN A 111 2.16 -10.60 20.78
C GLN A 111 2.12 -9.38 19.85
N PRO A 112 0.96 -9.02 19.26
CA PRO A 112 0.85 -7.83 18.45
C PRO A 112 1.02 -6.59 19.35
N THR A 113 1.92 -5.68 18.97
CA THR A 113 2.03 -4.36 19.59
C THR A 113 1.39 -3.34 18.66
N THR A 114 0.32 -2.69 19.12
CA THR A 114 -0.43 -1.71 18.34
C THR A 114 -0.02 -0.28 18.73
N SER A 115 0.37 0.52 17.73
CA SER A 115 0.68 1.95 17.87
C SER A 115 -0.27 2.78 16.99
N THR A 116 -0.82 3.85 17.53
CA THR A 116 -1.73 4.75 16.80
C THR A 116 -1.06 6.10 16.57
N LEU A 117 -0.99 6.53 15.31
CA LEU A 117 -0.51 7.84 14.88
C LEU A 117 -1.64 8.61 14.22
N ILE A 118 -1.67 9.93 14.40
CA ILE A 118 -2.63 10.81 13.71
C ILE A 118 -1.81 11.64 12.72
N ALA A 119 -2.07 11.43 11.43
CA ALA A 119 -1.51 12.22 10.35
C ALA A 119 -2.55 13.24 9.86
N SER A 120 -2.09 14.40 9.39
CA SER A 120 -2.96 15.44 8.80
C SER A 120 -2.52 15.71 7.37
N SER A 121 -3.48 15.87 6.46
CA SER A 121 -3.15 16.13 5.05
C SER A 121 -2.36 17.45 4.89
N PRO A 122 -1.31 17.48 4.05
CA PRO A 122 -0.56 18.69 3.76
C PRO A 122 -1.35 19.69 2.90
N PHE A 123 -2.36 19.22 2.16
CA PHE A 123 -3.18 20.04 1.25
C PHE A 123 -4.49 20.51 1.88
N ASP A 124 -5.04 19.77 2.85
CA ASP A 124 -6.22 20.16 3.61
C ASP A 124 -6.10 19.76 5.09
N LYS A 125 -5.80 20.74 5.94
CA LYS A 125 -5.62 20.54 7.39
C LYS A 125 -6.90 20.12 8.13
N SER A 126 -8.06 20.17 7.49
CA SER A 126 -9.32 19.67 8.06
C SER A 126 -9.48 18.15 7.90
N LEU A 127 -8.64 17.52 7.06
CA LEU A 127 -8.59 16.08 6.88
C LEU A 127 -7.51 15.47 7.79
N THR A 128 -7.97 14.79 8.83
CA THR A 128 -7.14 13.98 9.75
C THR A 128 -7.35 12.50 9.47
N THR A 129 -6.25 11.77 9.30
CA THR A 129 -6.21 10.30 9.13
C THR A 129 -5.62 9.67 10.38
N THR A 130 -6.25 8.60 10.88
CA THR A 130 -5.71 7.81 11.97
C THR A 130 -5.05 6.56 11.41
N ILE A 131 -3.74 6.46 11.59
CA ILE A 131 -2.93 5.31 11.19
C ILE A 131 -2.79 4.40 12.41
N THR A 132 -3.24 3.15 12.30
CA THR A 132 -3.04 2.13 13.34
C THR A 132 -2.05 1.10 12.83
N ALA A 133 -0.83 1.14 13.33
CA ALA A 133 0.21 0.17 13.00
C ALA A 133 0.18 -0.99 14.00
N THR A 134 0.19 -2.22 13.51
CA THR A 134 0.32 -3.41 14.37
C THR A 134 1.58 -4.16 13.99
N THR A 135 2.65 -3.98 14.76
CA THR A 135 3.90 -4.71 14.55
C THR A 135 3.85 -6.00 15.36
N THR A 136 4.18 -7.11 14.71
CA THR A 136 4.31 -8.42 15.36
C THR A 136 5.79 -8.70 15.60
N THR A 137 6.28 -8.46 16.82
CA THR A 137 7.67 -8.79 17.17
C THR A 137 7.81 -10.30 17.41
N ILE A 138 8.58 -10.99 16.58
CA ILE A 138 8.97 -12.39 16.81
C ILE A 138 10.07 -12.39 17.88
N ALA A 139 9.73 -12.77 19.12
CA ALA A 139 10.71 -12.97 20.18
C ALA A 139 11.46 -14.29 19.95
N ASN A 140 12.65 -14.23 19.35
CA ASN A 140 13.56 -15.38 19.29
C ASN A 140 14.15 -15.65 20.68
N ASN A 141 13.50 -16.52 21.45
CA ASN A 141 14.04 -17.05 22.71
C ASN A 141 15.13 -18.10 22.41
N ASN A 142 16.29 -17.66 21.91
CA ASN A 142 17.49 -18.49 21.88
C ASN A 142 18.14 -18.51 23.27
N ASN A 143 17.52 -19.23 24.20
CA ASN A 143 18.17 -19.68 25.42
C ASN A 143 19.08 -20.87 25.08
N ASN A 144 20.25 -20.60 24.49
CA ASN A 144 21.37 -21.54 24.59
C ASN A 144 22.33 -21.01 25.65
N ALA A 145 22.00 -21.30 26.91
CA ALA A 145 22.92 -21.14 28.02
C ALA A 145 23.95 -22.29 27.95
N ASN A 146 25.21 -21.91 27.80
CA ASN A 146 26.38 -22.78 27.96
C ASN A 146 26.81 -22.80 29.44
#